data_AF-A0A9N9W3Z3-F1
#
_entry.id   AF-A0A9N9W3Z3-F1
#
_cell.length_a   1.000
_cell.length_b   1.000
_cell.length_c   1.000
_cell.angle_alpha   90.00
_cell.angle_beta   90.00
_cell.angle_gamma   90.00
#
_symmetry.space_group_name_H-M   'P 1'
#
loop_
_entity.id
_entity.type
_entity.pdbx_description
1 polymer ?
#
loop_
_entity_poly.entity_id
_entity_poly.type
_entity_poly.pdbx_seq_one_letter_code
_entity_poly.pdbx_strand_id
1 'polypeptide(L)'
;METAPLLSSVGGLPGPTTLQDHPAFLRASHSPWRIIPQNVLVILRGFVLAYLSAVTVMVANDKLTTESEFTNWRHFFDFAIVSFFLVLVYHIITFSWTFTHLYYPHVEETDGIESYIISAMSLPRNMASLRNQFYFTLFYATAVVFSFMNSTVYWFITRQNEAGEPEEPPPLNLSSTSALPALPDTPFSDLFGEGWFKAFVLINLYGVTSVIMMIEILFFNSVKRPFAIGSHLVGLILFSGLYLGWAAIGKLVTGWFAFDWLDESKVGSQEAVTAYCIGFVLLAPLSESHRCIIRSEPLS
;
A
#
# COMPACT_ATOMS: atom_id res chain seq x y z
N MET A 1 3.97 60.85 -0.06
CA MET A 1 4.21 59.46 0.37
C MET A 1 2.85 58.81 0.50
N GLU A 2 2.46 58.09 -0.54
CA GLU A 2 1.15 57.47 -0.70
C GLU A 2 1.15 56.09 -0.06
N THR A 3 0.25 55.86 0.88
CA THR A 3 -0.09 54.54 1.41
C THR A 3 -1.12 53.90 0.48
N ALA A 4 -0.75 52.83 -0.21
CA ALA A 4 -1.64 52.07 -1.09
C ALA A 4 -2.78 51.42 -0.29
N PRO A 5 -4.05 51.51 -0.76
CA PRO A 5 -5.20 50.92 -0.09
C PRO A 5 -5.40 49.45 -0.50
N LEU A 6 -5.93 48.67 0.46
CA LEU A 6 -6.43 47.31 0.28
C LEU A 6 -7.53 47.28 -0.79
N LEU A 7 -7.21 46.75 -1.97
CA LEU A 7 -8.20 46.41 -2.99
C LEU A 7 -8.91 45.11 -2.60
N SER A 8 -9.92 45.24 -1.74
CA SER A 8 -11.00 44.28 -1.62
C SER A 8 -11.84 44.28 -2.91
N SER A 9 -11.88 43.12 -3.57
CA SER A 9 -12.98 42.62 -4.42
C SER A 9 -13.80 43.67 -5.19
N VAL A 10 -13.32 44.10 -6.35
CA VAL A 10 -14.16 44.71 -7.37
C VAL A 10 -14.28 43.70 -8.52
N GLY A 11 -15.49 43.18 -8.71
CA GLY A 11 -15.89 42.44 -9.90
C GLY A 11 -15.69 40.93 -9.84
N GLY A 12 -16.52 40.21 -9.07
CA GLY A 12 -17.15 38.91 -9.39
C GLY A 12 -16.34 37.75 -9.99
N LEU A 13 -15.03 37.86 -10.11
CA LEU A 13 -14.11 36.87 -10.62
C LEU A 13 -13.16 36.53 -9.48
N PRO A 14 -13.02 35.25 -9.12
CA PRO A 14 -12.04 34.85 -8.14
C PRO A 14 -10.66 35.31 -8.64
N GLY A 15 -9.90 36.01 -7.78
CA GLY A 15 -8.51 36.36 -8.08
C GLY A 15 -7.67 35.12 -8.45
N PRO A 16 -6.50 35.28 -9.07
CA PRO A 16 -5.68 34.16 -9.58
C PRO A 16 -5.19 33.20 -8.48
N THR A 17 -5.34 33.54 -7.20
CA THR A 17 -5.08 32.66 -6.04
C THR A 17 -6.29 31.85 -5.57
N THR A 18 -7.45 32.05 -6.20
CA THR A 18 -8.74 31.39 -5.90
C THR A 18 -9.24 30.48 -7.04
N LEU A 19 -8.32 30.00 -7.90
CA LEU A 19 -8.52 28.70 -8.56
C LEU A 19 -8.31 27.61 -7.51
N GLN A 20 -9.37 27.39 -6.73
CA GLN A 20 -9.48 26.48 -5.61
C GLN A 20 -8.75 25.15 -5.86
N ASP A 21 -7.65 24.93 -5.14
CA ASP A 21 -7.12 23.59 -5.01
C ASP A 21 -8.18 22.74 -4.28
N HIS A 22 -8.90 21.90 -5.01
CA HIS A 22 -9.87 20.99 -4.40
C HIS A 22 -9.22 20.18 -3.26
N PRO A 23 -9.90 20.02 -2.11
CA PRO A 23 -9.38 19.29 -0.96
C PRO A 23 -9.01 17.86 -1.34
N ALA A 24 -8.01 17.29 -0.66
CA ALA A 24 -7.47 15.97 -0.98
C ALA A 24 -8.54 14.86 -1.07
N PHE A 25 -9.59 14.94 -0.25
CA PHE A 25 -10.73 14.02 -0.26
C PHE A 25 -11.45 14.00 -1.62
N LEU A 26 -11.82 15.18 -2.14
CA LEU A 26 -12.47 15.29 -3.45
C LEU A 26 -11.54 14.84 -4.57
N ARG A 27 -10.24 15.12 -4.46
CA ARG A 27 -9.25 14.66 -5.44
C ARG A 27 -9.06 13.14 -5.44
N ALA A 28 -9.24 12.48 -4.31
CA ALA A 28 -9.26 11.03 -4.25
C ALA A 28 -10.53 10.46 -4.90
N SER A 29 -11.65 11.19 -4.81
CA SER A 29 -12.91 10.80 -5.42
C SER A 29 -13.02 11.07 -6.93
N HIS A 30 -12.08 11.81 -7.53
CA HIS A 30 -12.09 12.20 -8.94
C HIS A 30 -10.81 11.80 -9.67
N SER A 31 -10.99 11.24 -10.86
CA SER A 31 -9.91 10.91 -11.79
C SER A 31 -9.33 12.20 -12.41
N PRO A 32 -8.02 12.27 -12.63
CA PRO A 32 -7.41 13.37 -13.39
C PRO A 32 -7.70 13.28 -14.90
N TRP A 33 -8.18 12.13 -15.39
CA TRP A 33 -8.40 11.89 -16.82
C TRP A 33 -9.83 12.18 -17.23
N ARG A 34 -10.00 13.06 -18.24
CA ARG A 34 -11.30 13.37 -18.84
C ARG A 34 -12.02 12.15 -19.42
N ILE A 35 -11.26 11.13 -19.83
CA ILE A 35 -11.80 9.88 -20.38
C ILE A 35 -12.41 8.95 -19.31
N ILE A 36 -12.16 9.21 -18.01
CA ILE A 36 -12.73 8.45 -16.90
C ILE A 36 -13.73 9.35 -16.17
N PRO A 37 -14.99 9.41 -16.62
CA PRO A 37 -16.05 10.13 -15.90
C PRO A 37 -16.35 9.46 -14.55
N GLN A 38 -17.02 10.18 -13.65
CA GLN A 38 -17.23 9.75 -12.26
C GLN A 38 -17.97 8.40 -12.14
N ASN A 39 -18.96 8.13 -12.99
CA ASN A 39 -19.66 6.84 -13.02
C ASN A 39 -18.74 5.67 -13.39
N VAL A 40 -17.85 5.86 -14.38
CA VAL A 40 -16.85 4.86 -14.76
C VAL A 40 -15.84 4.66 -13.62
N LEU A 41 -15.42 5.74 -12.96
CA LEU A 41 -14.52 5.66 -11.81
C LEU A 41 -15.12 4.85 -10.65
N VAL A 42 -16.42 5.02 -10.34
CA VAL A 42 -17.11 4.20 -9.33
C VAL A 42 -17.05 2.72 -9.69
N ILE A 43 -17.34 2.38 -10.95
CA ILE A 43 -17.30 0.99 -11.43
C ILE A 43 -15.87 0.41 -11.31
N LEU A 44 -14.86 1.14 -11.75
CA LEU A 44 -13.46 0.71 -11.67
C LEU A 44 -12.99 0.52 -10.22
N ARG A 45 -13.30 1.46 -9.31
CA ARG A 45 -13.02 1.31 -7.88
C ARG A 45 -13.77 0.13 -7.27
N GLY A 46 -15.02 -0.11 -7.70
CA GLY A 46 -15.81 -1.27 -7.31
C GLY A 46 -15.18 -2.60 -7.74
N PHE A 47 -14.66 -2.68 -8.97
CA PHE A 47 -13.92 -3.87 -9.43
C PHE A 47 -12.66 -4.13 -8.61
N VAL A 48 -11.86 -3.09 -8.32
CA VAL A 48 -10.67 -3.23 -7.47
C VAL A 48 -11.04 -3.67 -6.06
N LEU A 49 -12.09 -3.09 -5.47
CA LEU A 49 -12.54 -3.47 -4.14
C LEU A 49 -13.07 -4.91 -4.09
N ALA A 50 -13.86 -5.32 -5.09
CA ALA A 50 -14.36 -6.69 -5.21
C ALA A 50 -13.20 -7.69 -5.37
N TYR A 51 -12.21 -7.35 -6.18
CA TYR A 51 -10.98 -8.14 -6.35
C TYR A 51 -10.22 -8.30 -5.03
N LEU A 52 -9.91 -7.18 -4.34
CA LEU A 52 -9.20 -7.23 -3.05
C LEU A 52 -9.99 -8.00 -1.99
N SER A 53 -11.31 -7.90 -1.99
CA SER A 53 -12.18 -8.68 -1.08
C SER A 53 -12.10 -10.18 -1.36
N ALA A 54 -12.14 -10.58 -2.65
CA ALA A 54 -11.97 -11.99 -3.04
C ALA A 54 -10.58 -12.52 -2.65
N VAL A 55 -9.53 -11.74 -2.92
CA VAL A 55 -8.16 -12.06 -2.52
C VAL A 55 -8.05 -12.18 -1.00
N THR A 56 -8.72 -11.32 -0.23
CA THR A 56 -8.74 -11.41 1.25
C THR A 56 -9.25 -12.78 1.71
N VAL A 57 -10.35 -13.26 1.13
CA VAL A 57 -10.91 -14.58 1.47
C VAL A 57 -9.95 -15.70 1.08
N MET A 58 -9.31 -15.61 -0.09
CA MET A 58 -8.36 -16.62 -0.56
C MET A 58 -7.08 -16.66 0.30
N VAL A 59 -6.51 -15.51 0.62
CA VAL A 59 -5.34 -15.37 1.51
C VAL A 59 -5.69 -15.89 2.91
N ALA A 60 -6.86 -15.53 3.44
CA ALA A 60 -7.31 -16.02 4.75
C ALA A 60 -7.48 -17.54 4.75
N ASN A 61 -8.07 -18.10 3.69
CA ASN A 61 -8.17 -19.56 3.55
C ASN A 61 -6.78 -20.20 3.57
N ASP A 62 -5.86 -19.77 2.70
CA ASP A 62 -4.50 -20.30 2.62
C ASP A 62 -3.76 -20.25 3.97
N LYS A 63 -3.78 -19.08 4.62
CA LYS A 63 -3.05 -18.81 5.86
C LYS A 63 -3.65 -19.51 7.08
N LEU A 64 -4.94 -19.87 7.06
CA LEU A 64 -5.62 -20.58 8.14
C LEU A 64 -5.67 -22.10 7.95
N THR A 65 -5.56 -22.59 6.71
CA THR A 65 -5.56 -24.04 6.42
C THR A 65 -4.16 -24.64 6.33
N THR A 66 -3.13 -23.82 6.08
CA THR A 66 -1.76 -24.31 6.04
C THR A 66 -1.26 -24.63 7.45
N GLU A 67 -0.88 -25.89 7.68
CA GLU A 67 -0.34 -26.30 8.98
C GLU A 67 0.97 -25.58 9.29
N SER A 68 1.14 -25.19 10.55
CA SER A 68 2.35 -24.54 11.00
C SER A 68 2.61 -24.75 12.48
N GLU A 69 3.88 -24.77 12.84
CA GLU A 69 4.36 -24.89 14.21
C GLU A 69 4.06 -23.64 15.07
N PHE A 70 3.77 -22.51 14.42
CA PHE A 70 3.47 -21.24 15.08
C PHE A 70 1.98 -20.94 15.12
N THR A 71 1.61 -20.08 16.07
CA THR A 71 0.21 -19.67 16.24
C THR A 71 -0.30 -18.83 15.07
N ASN A 72 -1.54 -19.05 14.63
CA ASN A 72 -2.19 -18.27 13.55
C ASN A 72 -2.25 -16.75 13.78
N TRP A 73 -2.12 -16.30 15.03
CA TRP A 73 -2.02 -14.89 15.40
C TRP A 73 -0.82 -14.16 14.77
N ARG A 74 0.21 -14.90 14.33
CA ARG A 74 1.40 -14.32 13.67
C ARG A 74 1.06 -13.49 12.44
N HIS A 75 -0.01 -13.85 11.72
CA HIS A 75 -0.41 -13.20 10.47
C HIS A 75 -0.83 -11.74 10.70
N PHE A 76 -1.22 -11.35 11.92
CA PHE A 76 -1.48 -9.95 12.28
C PHE A 76 -0.21 -9.09 12.40
N PHE A 77 0.95 -9.73 12.53
CA PHE A 77 2.25 -9.07 12.64
C PHE A 77 3.06 -9.15 11.34
N ASP A 78 2.56 -9.88 10.34
CA ASP A 78 3.16 -10.00 9.00
C ASP A 78 3.01 -8.68 8.23
N PHE A 79 4.13 -8.14 7.73
CA PHE A 79 4.17 -6.89 6.97
C PHE A 79 3.27 -6.95 5.74
N ALA A 80 3.23 -8.11 5.08
CA ALA A 80 2.52 -8.29 3.84
C ALA A 80 1.01 -8.21 4.07
N ILE A 81 0.52 -8.78 5.18
CA ILE A 81 -0.88 -8.69 5.62
C ILE A 81 -1.22 -7.27 6.05
N VAL A 82 -0.36 -6.62 6.85
CA VAL A 82 -0.56 -5.23 7.29
C VAL A 82 -0.63 -4.28 6.09
N SER A 83 0.32 -4.38 5.16
CA SER A 83 0.36 -3.59 3.93
C SER A 83 -0.87 -3.83 3.06
N PHE A 84 -1.24 -5.09 2.83
CA PHE A 84 -2.45 -5.44 2.10
C PHE A 84 -3.70 -4.86 2.75
N PHE A 85 -3.79 -4.93 4.08
CA PHE A 85 -4.91 -4.36 4.83
C PHE A 85 -5.00 -2.84 4.68
N LEU A 86 -3.88 -2.12 4.72
CA LEU A 86 -3.88 -0.66 4.48
C LEU A 86 -4.39 -0.33 3.07
N VAL A 87 -4.00 -1.09 2.06
CA VAL A 87 -4.49 -0.95 0.68
C VAL A 87 -5.99 -1.24 0.60
N LEU A 88 -6.46 -2.32 1.22
CA LEU A 88 -7.89 -2.66 1.28
C LEU A 88 -8.70 -1.53 1.94
N VAL A 89 -8.28 -1.04 3.10
CA VAL A 89 -8.94 0.06 3.81
C VAL A 89 -8.97 1.34 2.96
N TYR A 90 -7.86 1.67 2.28
CA TYR A 90 -7.82 2.80 1.37
C TYR A 90 -8.85 2.67 0.22
N HIS A 91 -8.96 1.49 -0.38
CA HIS A 91 -9.95 1.25 -1.45
C HIS A 91 -11.39 1.23 -0.94
N ILE A 92 -11.65 0.75 0.28
CA ILE A 92 -12.97 0.88 0.93
C ILE A 92 -13.33 2.36 1.06
N ILE A 93 -12.45 3.17 1.68
CA ILE A 93 -12.69 4.59 1.92
C ILE A 93 -12.95 5.34 0.60
N THR A 94 -12.06 5.16 -0.38
CA THR A 94 -12.16 5.90 -1.64
C THR A 94 -13.33 5.44 -2.50
N PHE A 95 -13.67 4.15 -2.51
CA PHE A 95 -14.90 3.66 -3.15
C PHE A 95 -16.14 4.26 -2.50
N SER A 96 -16.23 4.21 -1.17
CA SER A 96 -17.34 4.80 -0.40
C SER A 96 -17.51 6.28 -0.72
N TRP A 97 -16.43 7.06 -0.74
CA TRP A 97 -16.48 8.47 -1.10
C TRP A 97 -16.88 8.71 -2.56
N THR A 98 -16.30 8.00 -3.53
CA THR A 98 -16.67 8.17 -4.95
C THR A 98 -18.14 7.80 -5.18
N PHE A 99 -18.61 6.71 -4.57
CA PHE A 99 -19.99 6.23 -4.68
C PHE A 99 -20.99 7.22 -4.08
N THR A 100 -20.79 7.60 -2.81
CA THR A 100 -21.68 8.56 -2.13
C THR A 100 -21.64 9.94 -2.78
N HIS A 101 -20.48 10.39 -3.26
CA HIS A 101 -20.38 11.66 -3.99
C HIS A 101 -21.15 11.67 -5.31
N LEU A 102 -21.33 10.51 -5.96
CA LEU A 102 -22.09 10.40 -7.20
C LEU A 102 -23.58 10.23 -6.96
N TYR A 103 -23.97 9.32 -6.06
CA TYR A 103 -25.37 8.90 -5.89
C TYR A 103 -26.11 9.61 -4.74
N TYR A 104 -25.37 10.14 -3.76
CA TYR A 104 -25.92 10.79 -2.56
C TYR A 104 -25.26 12.15 -2.30
N PRO A 105 -25.37 13.12 -3.22
CA PRO A 105 -24.75 14.43 -3.07
C PRO A 105 -25.32 15.24 -1.90
N HIS A 106 -26.57 14.98 -1.50
CA HIS A 106 -27.26 15.64 -0.39
C HIS A 106 -27.63 14.62 0.69
N VAL A 107 -26.66 14.30 1.56
CA VAL A 107 -26.84 13.32 2.66
C VAL A 107 -27.95 13.73 3.64
N GLU A 108 -28.26 15.03 3.72
CA GLU A 108 -29.28 15.61 4.61
C GLU A 108 -30.72 15.29 4.18
N GLU A 109 -30.94 14.75 2.99
CA GLU A 109 -32.28 14.43 2.45
C GLU A 109 -32.74 13.01 2.79
N THR A 110 -31.85 12.16 3.33
CA THR A 110 -32.18 10.79 3.73
C THR A 110 -32.40 10.73 5.24
N ASP A 111 -33.51 10.13 5.69
CA ASP A 111 -33.85 9.96 7.10
C ASP A 111 -33.51 8.54 7.63
N GLY A 112 -33.30 8.43 8.94
CA GLY A 112 -33.15 7.15 9.64
C GLY A 112 -31.75 6.53 9.62
N ILE A 113 -31.68 5.19 9.75
CA ILE A 113 -30.42 4.42 9.83
C ILE A 113 -29.61 4.54 8.52
N GLU A 114 -30.30 4.67 7.40
CA GLU A 114 -29.67 4.86 6.08
C GLU A 114 -28.84 6.16 6.04
N SER A 115 -29.36 7.25 6.62
CA SER A 115 -28.64 8.53 6.77
C SER A 115 -27.34 8.37 7.55
N TYR A 116 -27.35 7.57 8.62
CA TYR A 116 -26.15 7.31 9.42
C TYR A 116 -25.09 6.54 8.63
N ILE A 117 -25.51 5.51 7.90
CA ILE A 117 -24.63 4.68 7.06
C ILE A 117 -24.04 5.51 5.91
N ILE A 118 -24.87 6.29 5.21
CA ILE A 118 -24.43 7.18 4.13
C ILE A 118 -23.50 8.26 4.69
N SER A 119 -23.83 8.89 5.83
CA SER A 119 -22.98 9.89 6.44
C SER A 119 -21.63 9.33 6.89
N ALA A 120 -21.54 8.07 7.33
CA ALA A 120 -20.28 7.42 7.68
C ALA A 120 -19.43 7.10 6.43
N MET A 121 -20.08 6.74 5.32
CA MET A 121 -19.43 6.45 4.04
C MET A 121 -19.16 7.69 3.18
N SER A 122 -19.72 8.84 3.55
CA SER A 122 -19.58 10.10 2.81
C SER A 122 -18.24 10.80 3.07
N LEU A 123 -17.94 11.79 2.24
CA LEU A 123 -16.78 12.66 2.45
C LEU A 123 -16.84 13.35 3.82
N PRO A 124 -15.68 13.68 4.42
CA PRO A 124 -15.65 14.38 5.70
C PRO A 124 -16.44 15.70 5.66
N ARG A 125 -17.32 15.94 6.65
CA ARG A 125 -18.14 17.18 6.72
C ARG A 125 -17.31 18.46 6.63
N ASN A 126 -16.13 18.47 7.26
CA ASN A 126 -15.17 19.58 7.15
C ASN A 126 -14.03 19.21 6.21
N MET A 127 -14.27 19.35 4.90
CA MET A 127 -13.26 19.10 3.87
C MET A 127 -12.14 20.14 3.86
N ALA A 128 -12.37 21.34 4.40
CA ALA A 128 -11.39 22.42 4.45
C ALA A 128 -10.36 22.27 5.60
N SER A 129 -10.56 21.33 6.52
CA SER A 129 -9.64 21.08 7.63
C SER A 129 -8.28 20.58 7.13
N LEU A 130 -7.26 21.42 7.25
CA LEU A 130 -5.87 21.08 6.90
C LEU A 130 -5.36 19.86 7.65
N ARG A 131 -5.75 19.70 8.92
CA ARG A 131 -5.37 18.55 9.75
C ARG A 131 -5.95 17.25 9.20
N ASN A 132 -7.23 17.25 8.84
CA ASN A 132 -7.88 16.05 8.30
C ASN A 132 -7.28 15.70 6.93
N GLN A 133 -7.04 16.71 6.09
CA GLN A 133 -6.38 16.51 4.80
C GLN A 133 -4.98 15.90 5.00
N PHE A 134 -4.20 16.42 5.95
CA PHE A 134 -2.88 15.90 6.29
C PHE A 134 -2.91 14.42 6.71
N TYR A 135 -3.81 14.04 7.63
CA TYR A 135 -3.90 12.64 8.06
C TYR A 135 -4.31 11.70 6.91
N PHE A 136 -5.25 12.13 6.07
CA PHE A 136 -5.64 11.33 4.91
C PHE A 136 -4.50 11.19 3.89
N THR A 137 -3.80 12.28 3.56
CA THR A 137 -2.68 12.20 2.61
C THR A 137 -1.52 11.39 3.19
N LEU A 138 -1.29 11.45 4.50
CA LEU A 138 -0.28 10.64 5.18
C LEU A 138 -0.67 9.15 5.19
N PHE A 139 -1.93 8.82 5.46
CA PHE A 139 -2.45 7.46 5.38
C PHE A 139 -2.32 6.90 3.95
N TYR A 140 -2.78 7.65 2.96
CA TYR A 140 -2.60 7.31 1.54
C TYR A 140 -1.12 7.12 1.18
N ALA A 141 -0.25 8.01 1.64
CA ALA A 141 1.18 7.90 1.39
C ALA A 141 1.73 6.59 1.98
N THR A 142 1.36 6.28 3.23
CA THR A 142 1.76 5.06 3.94
C THR A 142 1.28 3.80 3.22
N ALA A 143 0.00 3.72 2.82
CA ALA A 143 -0.55 2.57 2.11
C ALA A 143 0.19 2.28 0.80
N VAL A 144 0.49 3.33 0.02
CA VAL A 144 1.28 3.21 -1.20
C VAL A 144 2.71 2.77 -0.89
N VAL A 145 3.41 3.48 0.00
CA VAL A 145 4.82 3.22 0.33
C VAL A 145 4.98 1.80 0.86
N PHE A 146 4.11 1.37 1.76
CA PHE A 146 4.16 0.01 2.31
C PHE A 146 3.89 -1.04 1.22
N SER A 147 2.97 -0.79 0.28
CA SER A 147 2.73 -1.73 -0.83
C SER A 147 3.97 -1.90 -1.71
N PHE A 148 4.67 -0.80 -2.03
CA PHE A 148 5.92 -0.86 -2.80
C PHE A 148 7.06 -1.50 -2.00
N MET A 149 7.23 -1.12 -0.73
CA MET A 149 8.20 -1.73 0.16
C MET A 149 7.97 -3.24 0.27
N ASN A 150 6.72 -3.68 0.40
CA ASN A 150 6.38 -5.10 0.53
C ASN A 150 6.79 -5.86 -0.73
N SER A 151 6.48 -5.31 -1.91
CA SER A 151 6.96 -5.86 -3.18
C SER A 151 8.48 -5.89 -3.26
N THR A 152 9.16 -4.79 -2.94
CA THR A 152 10.61 -4.70 -3.04
C THR A 152 11.31 -5.69 -2.10
N VAL A 153 10.89 -5.74 -0.83
CA VAL A 153 11.49 -6.62 0.18
C VAL A 153 11.25 -8.08 -0.19
N TYR A 154 10.08 -8.45 -0.69
CA TYR A 154 9.83 -9.83 -1.08
C TYR A 154 10.66 -10.24 -2.29
N TRP A 155 10.53 -9.53 -3.41
CA TRP A 155 11.11 -9.93 -4.69
C TRP A 155 12.64 -9.82 -4.73
N PHE A 156 13.22 -8.83 -4.04
CA PHE A 156 14.66 -8.56 -4.11
C PHE A 156 15.46 -9.02 -2.89
N ILE A 157 14.82 -9.24 -1.74
CA ILE A 157 15.52 -9.64 -0.51
C ILE A 157 15.09 -11.05 -0.11
N THR A 158 13.81 -11.23 0.21
CA THR A 158 13.29 -12.48 0.80
C THR A 158 13.46 -13.67 -0.14
N ARG A 159 12.98 -13.53 -1.39
CA ARG A 159 13.09 -14.58 -2.40
C ARG A 159 14.54 -14.91 -2.77
N GLN A 160 15.43 -13.91 -2.77
CA GLN A 160 16.85 -14.13 -3.09
C GLN A 160 17.58 -14.88 -1.97
N ASN A 161 17.19 -14.64 -0.72
CA ASN A 161 17.72 -15.37 0.43
C ASN A 161 17.26 -16.84 0.42
N GLU A 162 16.01 -17.11 0.05
CA GLU A 162 15.45 -18.46 -0.07
C GLU A 162 16.08 -19.25 -1.23
N ALA A 163 16.34 -18.60 -2.37
CA ALA A 163 17.03 -19.22 -3.51
C ALA A 163 18.55 -19.40 -3.31
N GLY A 164 19.11 -18.80 -2.24
CA GLY A 164 20.53 -18.82 -1.93
C GLY A 164 20.97 -19.97 -1.01
N GLU A 165 20.04 -20.73 -0.44
CA GLU A 165 20.36 -21.96 0.29
C GLU A 165 20.65 -23.07 -0.74
N PRO A 166 21.89 -23.58 -0.85
CA PRO A 166 22.16 -24.71 -1.73
C PRO A 166 21.37 -25.91 -1.23
N GLU A 167 20.48 -26.45 -2.07
CA GLU A 167 19.86 -27.75 -1.82
C GLU A 167 20.95 -28.75 -1.45
N GLU A 168 20.77 -29.41 -0.31
CA GLU A 168 21.68 -30.45 0.15
C GLU A 168 21.80 -31.49 -0.97
N PRO A 169 23.01 -31.78 -1.48
CA PRO A 169 23.14 -32.67 -2.62
C PRO A 169 22.51 -34.03 -2.26
N PRO A 170 21.66 -34.60 -3.14
CA PRO A 170 21.05 -35.89 -2.85
C PRO A 170 22.15 -36.91 -2.56
N PRO A 171 21.92 -37.86 -1.63
CA PRO A 171 22.93 -38.84 -1.26
C PRO A 171 23.48 -39.50 -2.51
N LEU A 172 24.81 -39.42 -2.67
CA LEU A 172 25.58 -39.97 -3.79
C LEU A 172 25.25 -41.46 -3.98
N ASN A 173 24.25 -41.76 -4.81
CA ASN A 173 24.03 -43.09 -5.32
C ASN A 173 25.08 -43.33 -6.41
N LEU A 174 26.10 -44.10 -6.04
CA LEU A 174 27.25 -44.44 -6.88
C LEU A 174 26.89 -45.46 -7.99
N SER A 175 25.80 -45.22 -8.73
CA SER A 175 25.29 -46.16 -9.74
C SER A 175 24.70 -45.54 -10.99
N SER A 176 24.82 -44.23 -11.22
CA SER A 176 24.28 -43.58 -12.42
C SER A 176 25.34 -42.77 -13.17
N THR A 177 25.92 -43.41 -14.19
CA THR A 177 26.78 -42.81 -15.22
C THR A 177 25.95 -41.90 -16.12
N SER A 178 25.71 -40.66 -15.69
CA SER A 178 25.36 -39.50 -16.55
C SER A 178 24.99 -38.28 -15.69
N ALA A 179 25.98 -37.72 -14.99
CA ALA A 179 25.83 -36.38 -14.41
C ALA A 179 25.94 -35.33 -15.54
N LEU A 180 24.82 -35.09 -16.22
CA LEU A 180 24.63 -33.83 -16.95
C LEU A 180 24.63 -32.70 -15.90
N PRO A 181 25.26 -31.55 -16.17
CA PRO A 181 25.17 -30.40 -15.28
C PRO A 181 23.69 -30.06 -15.09
N ALA A 182 23.26 -29.88 -13.84
CA ALA A 182 21.92 -29.43 -13.50
C ALA A 182 21.59 -28.21 -14.37
N LEU A 183 20.53 -28.34 -15.18
CA LEU A 183 19.98 -27.20 -15.90
C LEU A 183 19.66 -26.12 -14.86
N PRO A 184 19.95 -24.83 -15.14
CA PRO A 184 19.51 -23.77 -14.25
C PRO A 184 18.00 -23.92 -14.09
N ASP A 185 17.54 -23.99 -12.83
CA ASP A 185 16.12 -24.08 -12.50
C ASP A 185 15.36 -23.05 -13.34
N THR A 186 14.33 -23.52 -14.05
CA THR A 186 13.53 -22.64 -14.89
C THR A 186 13.06 -21.45 -14.06
N PRO A 187 13.19 -20.21 -14.54
CA PRO A 187 12.75 -19.06 -13.75
C PRO A 187 11.29 -19.30 -13.36
N PHE A 188 10.97 -19.15 -12.07
CA PHE A 188 9.65 -19.37 -11.48
C PHE A 188 9.28 -20.82 -11.11
N SER A 189 10.16 -21.83 -11.24
CA SER A 189 9.89 -23.18 -10.70
C SER A 189 9.66 -23.17 -9.19
N ASP A 190 10.38 -22.30 -8.48
CA ASP A 190 10.22 -22.01 -7.05
C ASP A 190 8.80 -21.50 -6.69
N LEU A 191 8.21 -20.66 -7.55
CA LEU A 191 6.88 -20.07 -7.30
C LEU A 191 5.73 -21.02 -7.59
N PHE A 192 5.85 -21.84 -8.64
CA PHE A 192 4.77 -22.73 -9.06
C PHE A 192 4.94 -24.18 -8.57
N GLY A 193 6.09 -24.51 -7.97
CA GLY A 193 6.41 -25.85 -7.47
C GLY A 193 5.47 -26.32 -6.36
N GLU A 194 5.00 -25.41 -5.50
CA GLU A 194 4.08 -25.74 -4.40
C GLU A 194 2.59 -25.70 -4.80
N GLY A 195 2.29 -25.43 -6.08
CA GLY A 195 0.93 -25.40 -6.63
C GLY A 195 0.40 -23.99 -6.92
N TRP A 196 -0.58 -23.93 -7.83
CA TRP A 196 -1.09 -22.67 -8.39
C TRP A 196 -1.73 -21.74 -7.34
N PHE A 197 -2.33 -22.30 -6.28
CA PHE A 197 -3.04 -21.50 -5.26
C PHE A 197 -2.07 -20.74 -4.36
N LYS A 198 -0.99 -21.38 -3.92
CA LYS A 198 0.07 -20.71 -3.16
C LYS A 198 0.77 -19.64 -3.99
N ALA A 199 1.10 -19.95 -5.24
CA ALA A 199 1.63 -18.98 -6.20
C ALA A 199 0.69 -17.77 -6.35
N PHE A 200 -0.61 -18.03 -6.47
CA PHE A 200 -1.63 -16.99 -6.56
C PHE A 200 -1.63 -16.08 -5.33
N VAL A 201 -1.68 -16.66 -4.12
CA VAL A 201 -1.69 -15.91 -2.85
C VAL A 201 -0.43 -15.05 -2.72
N LEU A 202 0.73 -15.62 -3.03
CA LEU A 202 2.03 -14.97 -2.96
C LEU A 202 2.12 -13.79 -3.94
N ILE A 203 1.79 -14.00 -5.22
CA ILE A 203 1.79 -12.95 -6.24
C ILE A 203 0.83 -11.81 -5.85
N ASN A 204 -0.33 -12.13 -5.28
CA ASN A 204 -1.28 -11.13 -4.83
C ASN A 204 -0.76 -10.29 -3.67
N LEU A 205 -0.18 -10.95 -2.67
CA LEU A 205 0.26 -10.29 -1.45
C LEU A 205 1.49 -9.41 -1.73
N TYR A 206 2.42 -9.88 -2.56
CA TYR A 206 3.71 -9.23 -2.81
C TYR A 206 3.85 -8.53 -4.16
N GLY A 207 2.91 -8.65 -5.09
CA GLY A 207 3.01 -8.05 -6.42
C GLY A 207 1.79 -7.19 -6.78
N VAL A 208 0.60 -7.76 -6.69
CA VAL A 208 -0.60 -7.11 -7.22
C VAL A 208 -0.97 -5.83 -6.47
N THR A 209 -0.75 -5.77 -5.15
CA THR A 209 -1.06 -4.57 -4.35
C THR A 209 -0.27 -3.34 -4.82
N SER A 210 1.02 -3.47 -5.15
CA SER A 210 1.81 -2.34 -5.66
C SER A 210 1.38 -1.93 -7.07
N VAL A 211 0.97 -2.89 -7.91
CA VAL A 211 0.38 -2.61 -9.23
C VAL A 211 -0.95 -1.86 -9.09
N ILE A 212 -1.82 -2.26 -8.17
CA ILE A 212 -3.09 -1.58 -7.87
C ILE A 212 -2.80 -0.14 -7.41
N MET A 213 -1.85 0.05 -6.48
CA MET A 213 -1.51 1.39 -6.01
C MET A 213 -0.86 2.25 -7.10
N MET A 214 -0.12 1.65 -8.03
CA MET A 214 0.38 2.34 -9.23
C MET A 214 -0.77 2.80 -10.13
N ILE A 215 -1.74 1.93 -10.43
CA ILE A 215 -2.95 2.29 -11.18
C ILE A 215 -3.71 3.41 -10.46
N GLU A 216 -3.83 3.34 -9.14
CA GLU A 216 -4.49 4.35 -8.32
C GLU A 216 -3.85 5.74 -8.45
N ILE A 217 -2.51 5.80 -8.36
CA ILE A 217 -1.72 7.04 -8.53
C ILE A 217 -1.87 7.61 -9.94
N LEU A 218 -1.87 6.74 -10.96
CA LEU A 218 -1.88 7.16 -12.36
C LEU A 218 -3.28 7.55 -12.83
N PHE A 219 -4.30 6.76 -12.50
CA PHE A 219 -5.61 6.82 -13.14
C PHE A 219 -6.77 7.21 -12.22
N PHE A 220 -6.78 6.80 -10.95
CA PHE A 220 -8.00 6.91 -10.14
C PHE A 220 -8.03 8.14 -9.23
N ASN A 221 -6.88 8.69 -8.85
CA ASN A 221 -6.83 9.90 -8.03
C ASN A 221 -6.02 11.02 -8.66
N SER A 222 -6.40 12.25 -8.30
CA SER A 222 -5.74 13.50 -8.70
C SER A 222 -5.07 14.21 -7.53
N VAL A 223 -4.82 13.49 -6.41
CA VAL A 223 -4.28 14.06 -5.17
C VAL A 223 -2.89 14.65 -5.39
N LYS A 224 -2.76 15.97 -5.51
CA LYS A 224 -1.46 16.64 -5.71
C LYS A 224 -0.47 16.36 -4.58
N ARG A 225 0.81 16.64 -4.83
CA ARG A 225 1.89 16.51 -3.84
C ARG A 225 1.52 17.25 -2.55
N PRO A 226 1.76 16.65 -1.37
CA PRO A 226 1.49 17.33 -0.12
C PRO A 226 2.40 18.55 0.03
N PHE A 227 1.82 19.68 0.46
CA PHE A 227 2.55 20.93 0.71
C PHE A 227 3.65 20.78 1.78
N ALA A 228 3.51 19.80 2.68
CA ALA A 228 4.46 19.53 3.75
C ALA A 228 5.19 18.19 3.54
N ILE A 229 6.05 18.13 2.51
CA ILE A 229 6.76 16.90 2.14
C ILE A 229 7.63 16.36 3.29
N GLY A 230 8.30 17.24 4.03
CA GLY A 230 9.13 16.84 5.19
C GLY A 230 8.33 16.13 6.28
N SER A 231 7.11 16.59 6.55
CA SER A 231 6.23 15.94 7.53
C SER A 231 5.74 14.56 7.07
N HIS A 232 5.58 14.35 5.76
CA HIS A 232 5.25 13.03 5.21
C HIS A 232 6.46 12.08 5.30
N LEU A 233 7.67 12.55 5.00
CA LEU A 233 8.89 11.75 5.14
C LEU A 233 9.11 11.32 6.61
N VAL A 234 8.99 12.26 7.55
CA VAL A 234 9.08 11.94 8.98
C VAL A 234 7.98 10.98 9.41
N GLY A 235 6.74 11.20 8.96
CA GLY A 235 5.61 10.30 9.23
C GLY A 235 5.85 8.88 8.71
N LEU A 236 6.38 8.73 7.49
CA LEU A 236 6.70 7.43 6.89
C LEU A 236 7.82 6.72 7.67
N ILE A 237 8.89 7.43 8.04
CA ILE A 237 9.97 6.89 8.89
C ILE A 237 9.39 6.40 10.22
N LEU A 238 8.52 7.20 10.86
CA LEU A 238 7.87 6.82 12.10
C LEU A 238 6.97 5.60 11.93
N PHE A 239 6.16 5.52 10.87
CA PHE A 239 5.31 4.35 10.61
C PHE A 239 6.11 3.09 10.32
N SER A 240 7.21 3.19 9.57
CA SER A 240 8.11 2.06 9.34
C SER A 240 8.77 1.60 10.64
N GLY A 241 9.23 2.52 11.49
CA GLY A 241 9.75 2.20 12.82
C GLY A 241 8.70 1.60 13.74
N LEU A 242 7.47 2.13 13.74
CA LEU A 242 6.33 1.58 14.47
C LEU A 242 6.01 0.15 14.02
N TYR A 243 6.09 -0.12 12.72
CA TYR A 243 5.92 -1.48 12.21
C TYR A 243 7.02 -2.42 12.72
N LEU A 244 8.29 -2.00 12.78
CA LEU A 244 9.34 -2.83 13.37
C LEU A 244 9.07 -3.11 14.86
N GLY A 245 8.58 -2.12 15.60
CA GLY A 245 8.10 -2.32 16.97
C GLY A 245 6.94 -3.30 17.06
N TRP A 246 5.98 -3.21 16.12
CA TRP A 246 4.86 -4.15 16.01
C TRP A 246 5.32 -5.57 15.70
N ALA A 247 6.26 -5.76 14.78
CA ALA A 247 6.88 -7.04 14.47
C ALA A 247 7.62 -7.64 15.68
N ALA A 248 8.31 -6.80 16.46
CA ALA A 248 8.96 -7.23 17.69
C ALA A 248 7.96 -7.72 18.75
N ILE A 249 6.82 -7.04 18.90
CA ILE A 249 5.71 -7.53 19.75
C ILE A 249 5.19 -8.87 19.21
N GLY A 250 5.03 -8.99 17.89
CA GLY A 250 4.61 -10.23 17.24
C GLY A 250 5.51 -11.41 17.56
N LYS A 251 6.83 -11.21 17.52
CA LYS A 251 7.83 -12.21 17.95
C LYS A 251 7.61 -12.63 19.40
N LEU A 252 7.44 -11.67 20.31
CA LEU A 252 7.25 -11.97 21.74
C LEU A 252 5.97 -12.78 22.00
N VAL A 253 4.91 -12.52 21.24
CA VAL A 253 3.60 -13.17 21.40
C VAL A 253 3.54 -14.55 20.72
N THR A 254 4.15 -14.68 19.55
CA THR A 254 3.93 -15.84 18.66
C THR A 254 5.18 -16.72 18.46
N GLY A 255 6.35 -16.26 18.91
CA GLY A 255 7.63 -16.93 18.68
C GLY A 255 8.15 -16.82 17.24
N TRP A 256 7.41 -16.14 16.35
CA TRP A 256 7.72 -16.05 14.93
C TRP A 256 8.24 -14.66 14.54
N PHE A 257 9.26 -14.61 13.69
CA PHE A 257 9.79 -13.36 13.15
C PHE A 257 9.07 -12.97 11.87
N ALA A 258 8.62 -11.71 11.77
CA ALA A 258 7.95 -11.20 10.58
C ALA A 258 8.84 -11.16 9.32
N PHE A 259 10.15 -11.12 9.52
CA PHE A 259 11.13 -11.22 8.47
C PHE A 259 12.30 -12.08 8.95
N ASP A 260 12.83 -12.90 8.07
CA ASP A 260 14.00 -13.75 8.38
C ASP A 260 15.24 -12.94 8.75
N TRP A 261 15.40 -11.76 8.16
CA TRP A 261 16.52 -10.87 8.47
C TRP A 261 16.41 -10.17 9.84
N LEU A 262 15.30 -10.35 10.56
CA LEU A 262 15.18 -9.94 11.97
C LEU A 262 15.73 -10.99 12.94
N ASP A 263 15.97 -12.22 12.47
CA ASP A 263 16.53 -13.28 13.28
C ASP A 263 18.06 -13.24 13.25
N GLU A 264 18.67 -12.94 14.40
CA GLU A 264 20.12 -12.93 14.57
C GLU A 264 20.74 -14.28 14.19
N SER A 265 20.04 -15.40 14.43
CA SER A 265 20.55 -16.73 14.11
C SER A 265 20.63 -17.00 12.61
N LYS A 266 19.73 -16.38 11.81
CA LYS A 266 19.75 -16.49 10.34
C LYS A 266 20.77 -15.55 9.69
N VAL A 267 20.94 -14.34 10.24
CA VAL A 267 21.83 -13.32 9.67
C VAL A 267 23.25 -13.38 10.24
N GLY A 268 23.44 -14.04 11.38
CA GLY A 268 24.74 -14.29 12.01
C GLY A 268 25.30 -13.14 12.85
N SER A 269 24.66 -11.97 12.89
CA SER A 269 25.10 -10.83 13.72
C SER A 269 23.99 -9.82 14.02
N GLN A 270 23.99 -9.26 15.24
CA GLN A 270 23.12 -8.14 15.64
C GLN A 270 23.37 -6.87 14.83
N GLU A 271 24.60 -6.65 14.37
CA GLU A 271 24.96 -5.49 13.55
C GLU A 271 24.26 -5.56 12.19
N ALA A 272 24.19 -6.76 11.61
CA ALA A 272 23.51 -6.99 10.34
C ALA A 272 21.99 -6.85 10.48
N VAL A 273 21.38 -7.39 11.55
CA VAL A 273 19.96 -7.15 11.87
C VAL A 273 19.67 -5.65 12.00
N THR A 274 20.55 -4.91 12.68
CA THR A 274 20.44 -3.45 12.82
C THR A 274 20.53 -2.74 11.46
N ALA A 275 21.45 -3.16 10.60
CA ALA A 275 21.59 -2.61 9.25
C ALA A 275 20.34 -2.86 8.38
N TYR A 276 19.74 -4.05 8.45
CA TYR A 276 18.48 -4.35 7.76
C TYR A 276 17.32 -3.49 8.29
N CYS A 277 17.20 -3.31 9.60
CA CYS A 277 16.21 -2.41 10.20
C CYS A 277 16.36 -0.97 9.72
N ILE A 278 17.60 -0.45 9.66
CA ILE A 278 17.89 0.88 9.12
C ILE A 278 17.51 0.94 7.64
N GLY A 279 17.90 -0.06 6.85
CA GLY A 279 17.57 -0.16 5.44
C GLY A 279 16.07 -0.17 5.19
N PHE A 280 15.30 -0.93 5.97
CA PHE A 280 13.84 -0.98 5.91
C PHE A 280 13.21 0.38 6.16
N VAL A 281 13.65 1.09 7.21
CA VAL A 281 13.14 2.44 7.53
C VAL A 281 13.50 3.46 6.45
N LEU A 282 14.70 3.36 5.87
CA LEU A 282 15.15 4.25 4.80
C LEU A 282 14.53 3.93 3.43
N LEU A 283 13.99 2.73 3.21
CA LEU A 283 13.28 2.38 2.00
C LEU A 283 11.97 3.18 1.84
N ALA A 284 11.33 3.54 2.96
CA ALA A 284 10.08 4.30 2.98
C ALA A 284 10.20 5.68 2.28
N PRO A 285 11.15 6.57 2.63
CA PRO A 285 11.31 7.85 1.94
C PRO A 285 11.80 7.69 0.48
N LEU A 286 12.55 6.65 0.15
CA LEU A 286 12.99 6.38 -1.23
C LEU A 286 11.80 6.09 -2.16
N SER A 287 10.89 5.24 -1.72
CA SER A 287 9.68 4.91 -2.49
C SER A 287 8.75 6.12 -2.69
N GLU A 288 8.72 7.06 -1.74
CA GLU A 288 7.95 8.31 -1.86
C GLU A 288 8.62 9.31 -2.83
N SER A 289 9.95 9.38 -2.86
CA SER A 289 10.71 10.24 -3.78
C SER A 289 10.41 9.90 -5.25
N HIS A 290 10.25 8.61 -5.58
CA HIS A 290 9.91 8.16 -6.93
C HIS A 290 8.49 8.57 -7.34
N ARG A 291 7.51 8.60 -6.42
CA ARG A 291 6.17 9.15 -6.67
C ARG A 291 6.23 10.62 -7.06
N CYS A 292 7.16 11.36 -6.45
CA CYS A 292 7.40 12.76 -6.75
C CYS A 292 7.77 12.90 -8.24
N ILE A 293 8.74 12.14 -8.73
CA ILE A 293 9.28 12.24 -10.11
C ILE A 293 8.21 11.91 -11.17
N ILE A 294 7.36 10.90 -10.95
CA ILE A 294 6.37 10.47 -11.95
C ILE A 294 5.32 11.55 -12.26
N ARG A 295 5.12 12.54 -11.37
CA ARG A 295 4.14 13.64 -11.53
C ARG A 295 4.75 15.02 -11.79
N SER A 296 6.05 15.14 -12.11
CA SER A 296 6.65 16.44 -12.46
C SER A 296 6.43 16.90 -13.91
N GLU A 297 5.84 16.07 -14.79
CA GLU A 297 5.53 16.53 -16.15
C GLU A 297 4.18 17.26 -16.21
N PRO A 298 4.13 18.50 -16.73
CA PRO A 298 2.86 19.12 -17.07
C PRO A 298 2.32 18.39 -18.29
N LEU A 299 1.30 17.54 -18.09
CA LEU A 299 0.44 17.11 -19.18
C LEU A 299 -0.35 18.35 -19.65
N SER A 300 0.21 18.99 -20.68
CA SER A 300 -0.39 20.07 -21.47
C SER A 300 -1.61 19.59 -22.24
#